data_AF-A0A0N4UQT0-F1
#
_entry.id   AF-A0A0N4UQT0-F1
#
_cell.length_a   1.000
_cell.length_b   1.000
_cell.length_c   1.000
_cell.angle_alpha   90.00
_cell.angle_beta   90.00
_cell.angle_gamma   90.00
#
_symmetry.space_group_name_H-M   'P 1'
#
loop_
_entity.id
_entity.type
_entity.pdbx_description
1 polymer ?
#
loop_
_entity_poly.entity_id
_entity_poly.type
_entity_poly.pdbx_seq_one_letter_code
_entity_poly.pdbx_strand_id
1 'polypeptide(L)'
;MASNNLDITLVASEASLTSNVVGCKKGSNYFNEGQIWTEKHVRYQCVSDGVLKVLGCVDDGGFIELGKDVLVNGVVHRCYRIGSVTYYHRFRCDAQTLAQCTKNMRLE
;
A
#
# COMPACT_ATOMS: atom_id res chain seq x y z
N MET A 1 7.70 -38.12 60.55
CA MET A 1 7.22 -37.65 59.24
C MET A 1 8.27 -36.70 58.70
N ALA A 2 9.00 -37.12 57.67
CA ALA A 2 10.05 -36.34 57.03
C ALA A 2 9.47 -35.46 55.92
N SER A 3 10.14 -34.33 55.72
CA SER A 3 9.93 -33.24 54.76
C SER A 3 9.41 -33.62 53.38
N ASN A 4 8.67 -32.71 52.74
CA ASN A 4 9.26 -31.86 51.71
C ASN A 4 8.30 -30.75 51.26
N ASN A 5 8.83 -29.53 51.31
CA ASN A 5 8.28 -28.35 50.67
C ASN A 5 8.49 -28.41 49.15
N LEU A 6 7.70 -27.56 48.46
CA LEU A 6 7.90 -26.99 47.11
C LEU A 6 7.29 -27.75 45.93
N ASP A 7 5.97 -27.59 45.77
CA ASP A 7 5.35 -27.48 44.44
C ASP A 7 4.48 -26.22 44.41
N ILE A 8 5.12 -25.04 44.48
CA ILE A 8 4.56 -23.85 43.84
C ILE A 8 5.08 -23.89 42.41
N THR A 9 4.37 -24.59 41.53
CA THR A 9 4.62 -24.49 40.10
C THR A 9 4.11 -23.13 39.64
N LEU A 10 4.97 -22.13 39.74
CA LEU A 10 4.80 -20.86 39.06
C LEU A 10 5.05 -21.12 37.57
N VAL A 11 4.04 -21.51 36.80
CA VAL A 11 4.08 -21.28 35.36
C VAL A 11 3.80 -19.80 35.14
N ALA A 12 4.87 -19.01 35.17
CA ALA A 12 4.81 -17.65 34.70
C ALA A 12 4.68 -17.64 33.17
N SER A 13 3.67 -16.91 32.73
CA SER A 13 3.56 -16.21 31.45
C SER A 13 3.56 -17.03 30.16
N GLU A 14 2.36 -17.36 29.69
CA GLU A 14 1.95 -16.91 28.35
C GLU A 14 0.89 -15.81 28.48
N ALA A 15 1.19 -14.77 29.27
CA ALA A 15 0.79 -13.45 28.81
C ALA A 15 1.69 -13.14 27.62
N SER A 16 1.49 -13.86 26.50
CA SER A 16 1.79 -13.28 25.21
C SER A 16 0.77 -12.15 25.09
N LEU A 17 1.09 -11.02 25.70
CA LEU A 17 0.83 -9.73 25.13
C LEU A 17 1.58 -9.73 23.79
N THR A 18 1.18 -10.59 22.84
CA THR A 18 1.22 -10.17 21.46
C THR A 18 0.35 -8.94 21.52
N SER A 19 0.97 -7.75 21.60
CA SER A 19 0.29 -6.58 21.10
C SER A 19 -0.29 -7.06 19.78
N ASN A 20 -1.61 -7.03 19.65
CA ASN A 20 -2.22 -7.20 18.34
C ASN A 20 -1.66 -6.01 17.57
N VAL A 21 -0.49 -6.17 16.95
CA VAL A 21 0.07 -5.16 16.07
C VAL A 21 -0.84 -5.24 14.86
N VAL A 22 -1.95 -4.51 14.95
CA VAL A 22 -2.87 -4.31 13.86
C VAL A 22 -2.08 -3.55 12.81
N GLY A 23 -1.93 -4.19 11.67
CA GLY A 23 -1.05 -3.75 10.62
C GLY A 23 -1.32 -4.53 9.36
N CYS A 24 -0.67 -4.13 8.29
CA CYS A 24 -0.89 -4.67 6.97
C CYS A 24 0.24 -5.61 6.61
N LYS A 25 -0.10 -6.72 5.96
CA LYS A 25 0.88 -7.64 5.38
C LYS A 25 0.83 -7.55 3.86
N LYS A 26 1.99 -7.33 3.22
CA LYS A 26 2.15 -7.38 1.76
C LYS A 26 3.33 -8.27 1.40
N GLY A 27 3.05 -9.41 0.80
CA GLY A 27 4.07 -10.45 0.60
C GLY A 27 4.66 -10.87 1.95
N SER A 28 5.97 -10.72 2.11
CA SER A 28 6.70 -11.01 3.35
C SER A 28 6.84 -9.80 4.29
N ASN A 29 6.40 -8.61 3.86
CA ASN A 29 6.59 -7.37 4.62
C ASN A 29 5.38 -7.05 5.50
N TYR A 30 5.66 -6.49 6.69
CA TYR A 30 4.68 -6.01 7.65
C TYR A 30 4.77 -4.49 7.77
N PHE A 31 3.62 -3.83 7.85
CA PHE A 31 3.50 -2.37 7.93
C PHE A 31 2.57 -2.01 9.08
N ASN A 32 2.95 -1.00 9.87
CA ASN A 32 2.12 -0.52 10.96
C ASN A 32 0.91 0.26 10.41
N GLU A 33 -0.19 0.28 11.16
CA GLU A 33 -1.31 1.17 10.84
C GLU A 33 -0.83 2.63 10.66
N GLY A 34 -1.36 3.30 9.64
CA GLY A 34 -0.97 4.66 9.26
C GLY A 34 0.30 4.73 8.42
N GLN A 35 1.11 3.67 8.36
CA GLN A 35 2.34 3.66 7.56
C GLN A 35 2.02 3.81 6.07
N ILE A 36 2.76 4.70 5.40
CA ILE A 36 2.65 4.95 3.97
C ILE A 36 3.97 4.61 3.31
N TRP A 37 3.95 3.81 2.25
CA TRP A 37 5.14 3.43 1.50
C TRP A 37 4.87 3.39 0.00
N THR A 38 5.95 3.40 -0.77
CA THR A 38 5.89 3.22 -2.24
C THR A 38 6.56 1.91 -2.58
N GLU A 39 5.90 1.11 -3.41
CA GLU A 39 6.53 -0.05 -4.05
C GLU A 39 6.41 0.12 -5.56
N LYS A 40 7.56 0.08 -6.26
CA LYS A 40 7.65 0.48 -7.68
C LYS A 40 7.06 1.88 -7.84
N HIS A 41 5.95 2.00 -8.57
CA HIS A 41 5.25 3.26 -8.77
C HIS A 41 3.97 3.38 -7.95
N VAL A 42 3.62 2.44 -7.08
CA VAL A 42 2.32 2.47 -6.37
C VAL A 42 2.52 2.88 -4.92
N ARG A 43 1.79 3.91 -4.49
CA ARG A 43 1.76 4.40 -3.10
C ARG A 43 0.64 3.70 -2.33
N TYR A 44 1.01 3.05 -1.24
CA TYR A 44 0.10 2.36 -0.34
C TYR A 44 0.05 3.06 1.01
N GLN A 45 -1.10 2.95 1.68
CA GLN A 45 -1.27 3.24 3.09
C GLN A 45 -1.84 2.01 3.78
N CYS A 46 -1.24 1.62 4.90
CA CYS A 46 -1.89 0.69 5.80
C CYS A 46 -2.94 1.45 6.60
N VAL A 47 -4.20 1.07 6.46
CA VAL A 47 -5.29 1.63 7.28
C VAL A 47 -5.70 0.61 8.34
N SER A 48 -6.69 0.94 9.15
CA SER A 48 -7.21 0.05 10.19
C SER A 48 -7.60 -1.33 9.64
N ASP A 49 -7.69 -2.31 10.53
CA ASP A 49 -8.15 -3.68 10.23
C ASP A 49 -7.26 -4.43 9.22
N GLY A 50 -6.01 -4.00 9.05
CA GLY A 50 -5.03 -4.63 8.18
C GLY A 50 -5.29 -4.41 6.68
N VAL A 51 -6.11 -3.42 6.32
CA VAL A 51 -6.47 -3.13 4.93
C VAL A 51 -5.37 -2.30 4.26
N LEU A 52 -4.93 -2.74 3.08
CA LEU A 52 -4.02 -1.97 2.23
C LEU A 52 -4.81 -1.07 1.30
N LYS A 53 -4.76 0.24 1.55
CA LYS A 53 -5.31 1.25 0.65
C LYS A 53 -4.28 1.66 -0.40
N VAL A 54 -4.66 1.61 -1.67
CA VAL A 54 -3.89 2.24 -2.75
C VAL A 54 -4.26 3.72 -2.79
N LEU A 55 -3.28 4.61 -2.59
CA LEU A 55 -3.49 6.05 -2.66
C LEU A 55 -3.39 6.57 -4.10
N GLY A 56 -2.44 6.02 -4.86
CA GLY A 56 -2.13 6.49 -6.19
C GLY A 56 -0.78 5.98 -6.66
N CYS A 57 -0.23 6.66 -7.67
CA CYS A 57 1.05 6.33 -8.26
C CYS A 57 2.06 7.47 -8.05
N VAL A 58 3.34 7.12 -7.96
CA VAL A 58 4.45 8.05 -7.81
C VAL A 58 5.45 7.83 -8.94
N ASP A 59 5.86 8.91 -9.60
CA ASP A 59 6.90 8.91 -10.62
C ASP A 59 7.69 10.22 -10.54
N ASP A 60 9.03 10.13 -10.53
CA ASP A 60 9.94 11.28 -10.47
C ASP A 60 9.57 12.36 -9.42
N GLY A 61 9.06 11.91 -8.25
CA GLY A 61 8.62 12.78 -7.14
C GLY A 61 7.20 13.35 -7.27
N GLY A 62 6.57 13.23 -8.43
CA GLY A 62 5.16 13.55 -8.64
C GLY A 62 4.22 12.49 -8.07
N PHE A 63 3.05 12.91 -7.60
CA PHE A 63 1.98 12.03 -7.14
C PHE A 63 0.75 12.15 -8.03
N ILE A 64 0.21 11.01 -8.43
CA ILE A 64 -0.98 10.89 -9.27
C ILE A 64 -2.00 10.07 -8.49
N GLU A 65 -3.11 10.68 -8.10
CA GLU A 65 -4.19 9.97 -7.40
C GLU A 65 -4.71 8.78 -8.23
N LEU A 66 -5.10 7.69 -7.56
CA LEU A 66 -5.68 6.53 -8.23
C LEU A 66 -6.89 6.92 -9.09
N GLY A 67 -6.90 6.47 -10.35
CA GLY A 67 -7.95 6.78 -11.32
C GLY A 67 -7.75 8.11 -12.05
N LYS A 68 -6.63 8.81 -11.84
CA LYS A 68 -6.32 10.06 -12.51
C LYS A 68 -5.27 9.90 -13.60
N ASP A 69 -5.37 10.82 -14.56
CA ASP A 69 -4.37 11.10 -15.57
C ASP A 69 -3.90 12.54 -15.41
N VAL A 70 -2.61 12.78 -15.64
CA VAL A 70 -2.04 14.14 -15.66
C VAL A 70 -1.11 14.27 -16.86
N LEU A 71 -1.16 15.43 -17.53
CA LEU A 71 -0.24 15.77 -18.62
C LEU A 71 0.83 16.71 -18.06
N VAL A 72 2.08 16.26 -18.03
CA VAL A 72 3.23 17.04 -17.56
C VAL A 72 4.31 16.99 -18.63
N ASN A 73 4.75 18.16 -19.12
CA ASN A 73 5.84 18.27 -20.10
C ASN A 73 5.69 17.36 -21.34
N GLY A 74 4.47 17.25 -21.90
CA GLY A 74 4.20 16.40 -23.06
C GLY A 74 4.17 14.89 -22.77
N VAL A 75 4.15 14.49 -21.50
CA VAL A 75 4.01 13.10 -21.06
C VAL A 75 2.71 12.98 -20.27
N VAL A 76 1.84 12.06 -20.69
CA VAL A 76 0.68 11.67 -19.88
C VAL A 76 1.12 10.61 -18.90
N HIS A 77 0.86 10.86 -17.62
CA HIS A 77 1.05 9.93 -16.53
C HIS A 77 -0.32 9.46 -16.04
N ARG A 78 -0.52 8.14 -15.99
CA ARG A 78 -1.81 7.52 -15.70
C ARG A 78 -1.66 6.52 -14.56
N CYS A 79 -2.50 6.64 -13.55
CA CYS A 79 -2.60 5.69 -12.44
C CYS A 79 -3.99 5.05 -12.42
N TYR A 80 -4.07 3.75 -12.65
CA TYR A 80 -5.36 3.06 -12.80
C TYR A 80 -5.30 1.65 -12.23
N ARG A 81 -6.46 1.01 -12.13
CA ARG A 81 -6.60 -0.33 -11.56
C ARG A 81 -7.43 -1.21 -12.46
N ILE A 82 -6.94 -2.42 -12.71
CA ILE A 82 -7.72 -3.51 -13.34
C ILE A 82 -7.84 -4.61 -12.29
N GLY A 83 -9.07 -4.89 -11.85
CA GLY A 83 -9.33 -5.83 -10.76
C GLY A 83 -8.57 -5.47 -9.48
N SER A 84 -7.66 -6.35 -9.05
CA SER A 84 -6.84 -6.15 -7.85
C SER A 84 -5.46 -5.53 -8.11
N VAL A 85 -5.10 -5.28 -9.37
CA VAL A 85 -3.77 -4.82 -9.77
C VAL A 85 -3.81 -3.34 -10.15
N THR A 86 -2.92 -2.56 -9.53
CA THR A 86 -2.74 -1.15 -9.84
C THR A 86 -1.59 -0.99 -10.83
N TYR A 87 -1.84 -0.25 -11.89
CA TYR A 87 -0.91 0.02 -12.96
C TYR A 87 -0.54 1.50 -12.99
N TYR A 88 0.74 1.74 -13.17
CA TYR A 88 1.27 3.03 -13.57
C TYR A 88 1.71 2.93 -15.03
N HIS A 89 1.24 3.86 -15.86
CA HIS A 89 1.60 3.93 -17.27
C HIS A 89 1.93 5.37 -17.65
N ARG A 90 2.96 5.56 -18.48
CA ARG A 90 3.31 6.87 -19.03
C ARG A 90 3.59 6.78 -20.52
N PHE A 91 3.16 7.78 -21.26
CA PHE A 91 3.36 7.87 -22.71
C PHE A 91 3.47 9.32 -23.16
N ARG A 92 4.25 9.57 -24.22
CA ARG A 92 4.35 10.90 -24.83
C ARG A 92 3.08 11.21 -25.60
N CYS A 93 2.67 12.48 -25.54
CA CYS A 93 1.55 13.01 -26.30
C CYS A 93 1.87 14.45 -26.70
N ASP A 94 1.78 14.73 -28.01
CA ASP A 94 2.08 16.05 -28.58
C ASP A 94 0.85 16.97 -28.65
N ALA A 95 -0.29 16.53 -28.11
CA ALA A 95 -1.50 17.33 -28.07
C ALA A 95 -1.44 18.40 -26.98
N GLN A 96 -2.24 19.46 -27.13
CA GLN A 96 -2.19 20.62 -26.24
C GLN A 96 -2.86 20.35 -24.89
N THR A 97 -3.79 19.39 -24.82
CA THR A 97 -4.55 19.10 -23.61
C THR A 97 -4.60 17.62 -23.29
N LEU A 98 -4.70 17.31 -22.00
CA LEU A 98 -4.88 15.93 -21.53
C LEU A 98 -6.08 15.24 -22.20
N ALA A 99 -7.19 15.95 -22.38
CA ALA A 99 -8.40 15.42 -23.01
C ALA A 99 -8.15 14.97 -24.46
N GLN A 100 -7.31 15.69 -25.21
CA GLN A 100 -6.92 15.27 -26.56
C GLN A 100 -6.05 14.00 -26.51
N CYS A 101 -5.13 13.91 -25.55
CA CYS A 101 -4.28 12.74 -25.38
C CYS A 101 -5.04 11.47 -24.99
N THR A 102 -6.11 11.61 -24.19
CA THR A 102 -6.86 10.47 -23.65
C THR A 102 -8.14 10.15 -24.42
N LYS A 103 -8.51 10.96 -25.42
CA LYS A 103 -9.78 10.87 -26.18
C LYS A 103 -10.12 9.46 -26.69
N ASN A 104 -9.11 8.71 -27.15
CA ASN A 104 -9.27 7.39 -27.73
C ASN A 104 -8.61 6.27 -26.90
N MET A 105 -8.13 6.58 -25.69
CA MET A 105 -7.38 5.61 -24.90
C MET A 105 -8.35 4.70 -24.14
N ARG A 106 -8.68 3.56 -24.74
CA ARG A 106 -9.49 2.51 -24.11
C ARG A 106 -8.64 1.78 -23.05
N LEU A 107 -9.17 1.70 -21.84
CA LEU A 107 -8.65 0.85 -20.78
C LEU A 107 -9.41 -0.48 -20.89
N GLU A 108 -8.76 -1.50 -21.43
CA GLU A 108 -9.25 -2.89 -21.35
C GLU A 108 -8.59 -3.58 -20.15
#